data_AF-N9NZN4-F1
#
_entry.id   AF-N9NZN4-F1
#
_cell.length_a   1.000
_cell.length_b   1.000
_cell.length_c   1.000
_cell.angle_alpha   90.00
_cell.angle_beta   90.00
_cell.angle_gamma   90.00
#
_symmetry.space_group_name_H-M   'P 1'
#
loop_
_entity.id
_entity.type
_entity.pdbx_description
1 polymer ?
#
loop_
_entity_poly.entity_id
_entity_poly.type
_entity_poly.pdbx_seq_one_letter_code
_entity_poly.pdbx_strand_id
1 'polypeptide(L)'
;MARIKSLLRRVPKTEHEVYQVANLELNRLTREVFRDRQKIELTQKEFALLQLLMEHQSEVLTRTQIASLVWNINFNTDTNVVDVVVRRLRSKIDDHFSPKLIHTVRGMGYKLDAQA
;
A
#
# COMPACT_ATOMS: atom_id res chain seq x y z
N MET A 1 -7.37 12.45 32.17
CA MET A 1 -7.60 12.61 30.71
C MET A 1 -6.74 11.60 29.98
N ALA A 2 -7.31 10.45 29.59
CA ALA A 2 -6.59 9.41 28.86
C ALA A 2 -7.09 9.42 27.41
N ARG A 3 -6.24 9.84 26.46
CA ARG A 3 -6.54 9.74 25.02
C ARG A 3 -6.45 8.28 24.61
N ILE A 4 -7.59 7.60 24.61
CA ILE A 4 -7.77 6.30 23.99
C ILE A 4 -7.74 6.55 22.47
N LYS A 5 -6.56 6.40 21.86
CA LYS A 5 -6.46 6.31 20.40
C LYS A 5 -6.48 4.85 19.98
N SER A 6 -7.58 4.51 19.31
CA SER A 6 -7.72 3.46 18.29
C SER A 6 -7.52 2.01 18.72
N LEU A 7 -8.65 1.44 19.16
CA LEU A 7 -9.24 0.22 18.59
C LEU A 7 -8.48 -0.36 17.38
N LEU A 8 -7.61 -1.35 17.61
CA LEU A 8 -7.28 -2.36 16.60
C LEU A 8 -8.10 -3.60 16.94
N ARG A 9 -9.35 -3.53 16.47
CA ARG A 9 -10.31 -4.63 16.46
C ARG A 9 -9.72 -5.73 15.58
N ARG A 10 -9.42 -6.85 16.21
CA ARG A 10 -9.05 -8.14 15.60
C ARG A 10 -10.24 -8.58 14.73
N VAL A 11 -10.14 -8.48 13.41
CA VAL A 11 -11.13 -9.05 12.47
C VAL A 11 -10.59 -10.39 11.97
N PRO A 12 -11.36 -11.49 12.09
CA PRO A 12 -10.93 -12.83 11.71
C PRO A 12 -10.80 -12.97 10.19
N LYS A 13 -9.88 -13.87 9.78
CA LYS A 13 -9.70 -14.40 8.42
C LYS A 13 -11.04 -14.73 7.75
N THR A 14 -11.46 -13.88 6.82
CA THR A 14 -12.48 -14.20 5.81
C THR A 14 -11.97 -13.58 4.51
N GLU A 15 -11.83 -14.37 3.45
CA GLU A 15 -11.37 -14.01 2.11
C GLU A 15 -11.40 -12.49 1.83
N HIS A 16 -10.23 -11.83 1.90
CA HIS A 16 -10.14 -10.39 2.15
C HIS A 16 -10.69 -9.56 0.97
N GLU A 17 -11.98 -9.25 1.00
CA GLU A 17 -12.61 -8.23 0.15
C GLU A 17 -12.09 -6.82 0.49
N VAL A 18 -11.63 -6.64 1.73
CA VAL A 18 -11.03 -5.40 2.26
C VAL A 18 -9.69 -5.74 2.92
N TYR A 19 -8.62 -5.05 2.52
CA TYR A 19 -7.32 -5.10 3.15
C TYR A 19 -7.20 -3.98 4.18
N GLN A 20 -6.67 -4.28 5.37
CA GLN A 20 -6.46 -3.29 6.42
C GLN A 20 -5.06 -3.41 7.00
N VAL A 21 -4.31 -2.31 6.98
CA VAL A 21 -2.97 -2.20 7.55
C VAL A 21 -2.86 -0.94 8.40
N ALA A 22 -2.71 -1.10 9.71
CA ALA A 22 -2.74 -0.01 10.69
C ALA A 22 -3.96 0.91 10.51
N ASN A 23 -3.74 2.14 10.08
CA ASN A 23 -4.75 3.15 9.78
C ASN A 23 -5.04 3.30 8.27
N LEU A 24 -4.64 2.33 7.44
CA LEU A 24 -4.97 2.24 6.01
C LEU A 24 -5.95 1.09 5.79
N GLU A 25 -7.02 1.35 5.06
CA GLU A 25 -8.05 0.40 4.64
C GLU A 25 -8.18 0.50 3.11
N LEU A 26 -8.27 -0.63 2.43
CA LEU A 26 -8.42 -0.72 0.98
C LEU A 26 -9.51 -1.73 0.66
N ASN A 27 -10.55 -1.27 -0.02
CA ASN A 27 -11.64 -2.12 -0.48
C ASN A 27 -11.37 -2.55 -1.93
N ARG A 28 -11.20 -3.86 -2.15
CA ARG A 28 -10.93 -4.42 -3.48
C ARG A 28 -12.16 -4.37 -4.39
N LEU A 29 -13.36 -4.47 -3.84
CA LEU A 29 -14.61 -4.47 -4.60
C LEU A 29 -14.96 -3.07 -5.10
N THR A 30 -14.96 -2.09 -4.19
CA THR A 30 -15.32 -0.70 -4.54
C THR A 30 -14.15 0.08 -5.12
N ARG A 31 -12.93 -0.48 -5.06
CA ARG A 31 -11.68 0.18 -5.43
C ARG A 31 -11.44 1.49 -4.67
N GLU A 32 -11.88 1.52 -3.41
CA GLU A 32 -11.74 2.67 -2.54
C GLU A 32 -10.65 2.44 -1.51
N VAL A 33 -9.93 3.51 -1.18
CA VAL A 33 -8.88 3.49 -0.16
C VAL A 33 -9.22 4.53 0.88
N PHE A 34 -9.10 4.15 2.14
CA PHE A 34 -9.33 5.01 3.29
C PHE A 34 -8.08 5.02 4.16
N ARG A 35 -7.67 6.20 4.61
CA ARG A 35 -6.53 6.40 5.51
C ARG A 35 -7.00 7.28 6.65
N ASP A 36 -6.89 6.80 7.88
CA ASP A 36 -7.37 7.51 9.08
C ASP A 36 -8.85 7.95 8.94
N ARG A 37 -9.69 7.11 8.30
CA ARG A 37 -11.10 7.38 7.92
C ARG A 37 -11.29 8.47 6.85
N GLN A 38 -10.23 8.97 6.23
CA GLN A 38 -10.30 9.85 5.08
C GLN A 38 -10.19 9.05 3.78
N LYS A 39 -11.13 9.25 2.85
CA LYS A 39 -11.07 8.63 1.53
C LYS A 39 -9.92 9.24 0.73
N ILE A 40 -9.07 8.39 0.16
CA ILE A 40 -7.98 8.77 -0.73
C ILE A 40 -8.32 8.30 -2.14
N GLU A 41 -8.31 9.25 -3.08
CA GLU A 41 -8.54 8.96 -4.49
C GLU A 41 -7.22 8.62 -5.20
N LEU A 42 -7.11 7.34 -5.55
CA LEU A 42 -5.98 6.79 -6.28
C LEU A 42 -6.37 6.48 -7.72
N THR A 43 -5.43 6.64 -8.63
CA THR A 43 -5.57 6.15 -10.01
C THR A 43 -5.51 4.62 -10.03
N GLN A 44 -5.99 3.98 -11.11
CA GLN A 44 -5.98 2.52 -11.23
C GLN A 44 -4.60 1.89 -10.97
N LYS A 45 -3.51 2.53 -11.41
CA LYS A 45 -2.14 2.03 -11.22
C LYS A 45 -1.65 2.19 -9.79
N GLU A 46 -1.92 3.34 -9.17
CA GLU A 46 -1.62 3.57 -7.74
C GLU A 46 -2.40 2.61 -6.85
N PHE A 47 -3.67 2.37 -7.17
CA PHE A 47 -4.53 1.42 -6.47
C PHE A 47 -4.01 -0.01 -6.59
N ALA A 48 -3.72 -0.47 -7.80
CA ALA A 48 -3.19 -1.82 -8.03
C ALA A 48 -1.86 -2.05 -7.32
N LEU A 49 -0.96 -1.05 -7.33
CA LEU A 49 0.29 -1.08 -6.57
C LEU A 49 0.03 -1.20 -5.06
N LEU A 50 -0.86 -0.37 -4.52
CA LEU A 50 -1.16 -0.38 -3.09
C LEU A 50 -1.82 -1.69 -2.67
N GLN A 51 -2.78 -2.17 -3.47
CA GLN A 51 -3.44 -3.46 -3.24
C GLN A 51 -2.40 -4.57 -3.17
N LEU A 52 -1.47 -4.63 -4.13
CA LEU A 52 -0.42 -5.65 -4.14
C LEU A 52 0.48 -5.56 -2.90
N LEU A 53 0.86 -4.35 -2.50
CA LEU A 53 1.67 -4.13 -1.30
C LEU A 53 0.92 -4.52 -0.01
N MET A 54 -0.39 -4.33 0.05
CA MET A 54 -1.21 -4.72 1.20
C MET A 54 -1.49 -6.22 1.22
N GLU A 55 -1.65 -6.85 0.06
CA GLU A 55 -1.78 -8.29 -0.09
C GLU A 55 -0.51 -9.00 0.39
N HIS A 56 0.66 -8.45 0.05
CA HIS A 56 1.98 -8.87 0.51
C HIS A 56 2.51 -8.01 1.66
N GLN A 57 1.63 -7.66 2.61
CA GLN A 57 2.05 -6.89 3.78
C GLN A 57 3.19 -7.59 4.53
N SER A 58 4.16 -6.82 5.01
CA SER A 58 5.40 -7.33 5.65
C SER A 58 6.38 -8.09 4.75
N GLU A 59 6.08 -8.30 3.47
CA GLU A 59 7.02 -8.87 2.50
C GLU A 59 7.70 -7.77 1.67
N VAL A 60 8.93 -8.07 1.21
CA VAL A 60 9.66 -7.15 0.33
C VAL A 60 9.34 -7.53 -1.11
N LEU A 61 8.61 -6.65 -1.80
CA LEU A 61 8.31 -6.80 -3.22
C LEU A 61 9.39 -6.11 -4.06
N THR A 62 9.97 -6.87 -4.99
CA THR A 62 10.96 -6.32 -5.92
C THR A 62 10.31 -5.44 -6.97
N ARG A 63 11.08 -4.51 -7.55
CA ARG A 63 10.60 -3.63 -8.62
C ARG A 63 10.06 -4.42 -9.82
N THR A 64 10.72 -5.52 -10.17
CA THR A 64 10.33 -6.39 -11.28
C THR A 64 9.02 -7.12 -11.00
N GLN A 65 8.82 -7.63 -9.77
CA GLN A 65 7.54 -8.25 -9.38
C GLN A 65 6.39 -7.25 -9.44
N ILE A 66 6.59 -6.05 -8.91
CA ILE A 66 5.58 -4.98 -8.95
C ILE A 66 5.26 -4.60 -10.40
N ALA A 67 6.28 -4.43 -11.24
CA ALA A 67 6.09 -4.12 -12.66
C ALA A 67 5.29 -5.23 -13.38
N SER A 68 5.65 -6.48 -13.14
CA SER A 68 4.98 -7.64 -13.72
C SER A 68 3.50 -7.73 -13.27
N LEU A 69 3.21 -7.57 -11.98
CA LEU A 69 1.84 -7.75 -11.46
C LEU A 69 0.92 -6.56 -11.75
N VAL A 70 1.42 -5.33 -11.70
CA VAL A 70 0.59 -4.11 -11.90
C VAL A 70 0.50 -3.68 -13.37
N TRP A 71 1.52 -3.99 -14.17
CA TRP A 71 1.54 -3.64 -15.58
C TRP A 71 1.49 -4.82 -16.54
N ASN A 72 1.54 -6.07 -16.07
CA ASN A 72 1.48 -7.31 -16.87
C ASN A 72 2.49 -7.33 -18.02
N ILE A 73 3.68 -6.79 -17.76
CA ILE A 73 4.74 -6.62 -18.75
C ILE A 73 6.07 -7.07 -18.13
N ASN A 74 6.82 -7.86 -18.90
CA ASN A 74 8.19 -8.26 -18.58
C ASN A 74 9.12 -7.07 -18.84
N PHE A 75 9.04 -6.09 -17.95
CA PHE A 75 9.76 -4.84 -18.08
C PHE A 75 11.21 -5.04 -17.63
N ASN A 76 12.07 -5.47 -18.56
CA ASN A 76 13.50 -5.66 -18.30
C ASN A 76 14.30 -4.34 -18.26
N THR A 77 13.71 -3.18 -18.62
CA THR A 77 14.51 -1.96 -18.89
C THR A 77 14.04 -0.66 -18.20
N ASP A 78 12.74 -0.37 -18.02
CA ASP A 78 12.27 0.84 -17.31
C ASP A 78 11.59 0.56 -15.95
N THR A 79 12.36 0.09 -14.96
CA THR A 79 11.89 0.02 -13.56
C THR A 79 11.56 1.40 -12.95
N ASN A 80 11.92 2.49 -13.63
CA ASN A 80 11.70 3.86 -13.19
C ASN A 80 10.20 4.19 -13.01
N VAL A 81 9.32 3.56 -13.81
CA VAL A 81 7.87 3.80 -13.73
C VAL A 81 7.34 3.38 -12.35
N VAL A 82 7.85 2.28 -11.79
CA VAL A 82 7.47 1.81 -10.46
C VAL A 82 7.86 2.85 -9.41
N ASP A 83 9.10 3.35 -9.44
CA ASP A 83 9.57 4.37 -8.50
C ASP A 83 8.70 5.66 -8.59
N VAL A 84 8.31 6.07 -9.80
CA VAL A 84 7.43 7.25 -10.00
C VAL A 84 6.04 7.02 -9.41
N VAL A 85 5.43 5.85 -9.64
CA VAL A 85 4.10 5.55 -9.09
C VAL A 85 4.15 5.38 -7.57
N VAL A 86 5.18 4.71 -7.03
CA VAL A 86 5.39 4.63 -5.58
C VAL A 86 5.53 6.04 -4.99
N ARG A 87 6.30 6.92 -5.62
CA ARG A 87 6.46 8.30 -5.15
C ARG A 87 5.16 9.08 -5.17
N ARG A 88 4.34 8.95 -6.23
CA ARG A 88 3.02 9.58 -6.32
C ARG A 88 2.05 9.04 -5.27
N LEU A 89 2.02 7.71 -5.11
CA LEU A 89 1.24 7.03 -4.09
C LEU A 89 1.62 7.53 -2.69
N ARG A 90 2.92 7.59 -2.37
CA ARG A 90 3.43 8.13 -1.10
C ARG A 90 3.01 9.58 -0.86
N SER A 91 3.07 10.42 -1.87
CA SER A 91 2.64 11.81 -1.72
C SER A 91 1.14 11.93 -1.37
N LYS A 92 0.32 10.95 -1.77
CA LYS A 92 -1.12 10.92 -1.43
C LYS A 92 -1.41 10.26 -0.08
N ILE A 93 -0.73 9.16 0.27
CA ILE A 93 -1.07 8.34 1.46
C ILE A 93 -0.15 8.53 2.66
N ASP A 94 1.04 9.09 2.44
CA ASP A 94 2.18 9.05 3.37
C ASP A 94 2.66 10.47 3.73
N ASP A 95 2.64 11.43 2.78
CA ASP A 95 2.98 12.84 3.06
C ASP A 95 1.96 13.55 3.96
N HIS A 96 0.68 13.18 3.85
CA HIS A 96 -0.41 13.79 4.62
C HIS A 96 -0.81 13.02 5.88
N PHE A 97 -0.24 11.82 6.09
CA PHE A 97 -0.63 10.93 7.17
C PHE A 97 0.60 10.29 7.83
N SER A 98 0.66 10.35 9.16
CA SER A 98 1.64 9.59 9.96
C SER A 98 0.96 8.39 10.62
N PRO A 99 1.60 7.21 10.71
CA PRO A 99 2.99 6.89 10.33
C PRO A 99 3.17 6.58 8.84
N LYS A 100 4.42 6.58 8.37
CA LYS A 100 4.77 6.16 7.01
C LYS A 100 4.60 4.64 6.92
N LEU A 101 3.83 4.14 5.95
CA LEU A 101 3.64 2.69 5.77
C LEU A 101 4.53 2.11 4.68
N ILE A 102 4.90 2.91 3.68
CA ILE A 102 5.71 2.44 2.56
C ILE A 102 7.19 2.65 2.89
N HIS A 103 7.90 1.54 3.06
CA HIS A 103 9.32 1.50 3.30
C HIS A 103 10.05 1.06 2.04
N THR A 104 11.14 1.77 1.73
CA THR A 104 12.01 1.43 0.59
C THR A 104 13.21 0.64 1.11
N VAL A 105 13.34 -0.60 0.68
CA VAL A 105 14.48 -1.46 1.00
C VAL A 105 15.50 -1.35 -0.14
N ARG A 106 16.60 -0.62 0.11
CA ARG A 106 17.67 -0.41 -0.89
C ARG A 106 18.17 -1.75 -1.43
N GLY A 107 18.25 -1.86 -2.76
CA GLY A 107 18.75 -3.05 -3.47
C GLY A 107 17.75 -4.20 -3.59
N MET A 108 16.64 -4.19 -2.87
CA MET A 108 15.63 -5.26 -2.90
C MET A 108 14.29 -4.77 -3.49
N GLY A 109 13.74 -3.65 -3.00
CA GLY A 109 12.48 -3.12 -3.48
C GLY A 109 11.67 -2.35 -2.44
N TYR A 110 10.39 -2.66 -2.34
CA TYR A 110 9.41 -1.94 -1.52
C TYR A 110 8.70 -2.89 -0.56
N LYS A 111 8.52 -2.43 0.68
CA LYS A 111 7.80 -3.15 1.72
C LYS A 111 6.74 -2.24 2.30
N LEU A 112 5.57 -2.81 2.56
CA LEU A 112 4.53 -2.15 3.32
C LEU A 112 4.54 -2.72 4.74
N ASP A 113 4.77 -1.86 5.73
CA ASP A 113 4.84 -2.23 7.14
C ASP A 113 4.10 -1.21 8.00
N ALA A 114 3.42 -1.70 9.04
CA ALA A 114 2.72 -0.89 10.03
C ALA A 114 3.59 -0.59 11.26
N GLN A 115 4.68 -1.32 11.47
CA GLN A 115 5.45 -1.33 12.72
C GLN A 115 6.94 -1.00 12.56
N ALA A 116 7.38 -0.50 11.41
CA ALA A 116 8.78 -0.19 11.15
C ALA A 116 9.21 1.22 11.58
#